data_AF-A0AAW7AS76-F1
#
_entry.id   AF-A0AAW7AS76-F1
#
_cell.length_a   1.000
_cell.length_b   1.000
_cell.length_c   1.000
_cell.angle_alpha   90.00
_cell.angle_beta   90.00
_cell.angle_gamma   90.00
#
_symmetry.space_group_name_H-M   'P 1'
#
loop_
_entity.id
_entity.type
_entity.pdbx_description
1 polymer ?
#
loop_
_entity_poly.entity_id
_entity_poly.type
_entity_poly.pdbx_seq_one_letter_code
_entity_poly.pdbx_strand_id
1 'polypeptide(L)'
;MKKMAFVAALALIFMSVGSVAFANEKDMAGAWQIAEPCAISQDAQDAFKEATKDLTGASYEALYVAATQVVSGTNYLFIAKQTLVTAQPKTTVVKLIIYKAIGKNAEIKNDSIVPLL
;
A
#
# COMPACT_ATOMS: atom_id res chain seq x y z
N MET A 1 -38.59 36.20 -36.03
CA MET A 1 -37.17 36.27 -35.67
C MET A 1 -37.00 35.75 -34.26
N LYS A 2 -36.25 34.65 -34.12
CA LYS A 2 -35.56 34.08 -32.93
C LYS A 2 -36.27 34.17 -31.57
N LYS A 3 -36.80 33.01 -31.12
CA LYS A 3 -37.22 32.73 -29.75
C LYS A 3 -36.02 32.87 -28.80
N MET A 4 -35.90 34.01 -28.12
CA MET A 4 -35.09 34.20 -26.92
C MET A 4 -35.96 33.86 -25.71
N ALA A 5 -35.77 32.67 -25.15
CA ALA A 5 -36.12 32.29 -23.76
C ALA A 5 -35.89 30.79 -23.60
N PHE A 6 -34.67 30.40 -23.24
CA PHE A 6 -34.43 29.12 -22.61
C PHE A 6 -33.23 29.27 -21.69
N VAL A 7 -33.27 28.56 -20.56
CA VAL A 7 -32.25 28.54 -19.50
C VAL A 7 -32.38 29.66 -18.46
N ALA A 8 -33.55 29.69 -17.80
CA ALA A 8 -33.70 30.25 -16.45
C ALA A 8 -34.53 29.27 -15.61
N ALA A 9 -34.06 28.03 -15.48
CA ALA A 9 -34.63 27.03 -14.56
C ALA A 9 -33.70 25.82 -14.42
N LEU A 10 -32.44 25.98 -14.03
CA LEU A 10 -31.62 24.84 -13.56
C LEU A 10 -30.39 25.33 -12.75
N ALA A 11 -30.64 26.18 -11.76
CA ALA A 11 -29.65 26.58 -10.75
C ALA A 11 -30.13 26.24 -9.33
N LEU A 12 -30.92 25.15 -9.19
CA LEU A 12 -31.51 24.71 -7.91
C LEU A 12 -31.50 23.18 -7.76
N ILE A 13 -30.44 22.53 -8.24
CA ILE A 13 -30.04 21.18 -7.79
C ILE A 13 -28.56 21.24 -7.41
N PHE A 14 -28.25 22.09 -6.44
CA PHE A 14 -26.98 22.14 -5.71
C PHE A 14 -27.33 21.75 -4.28
N MET A 15 -27.25 20.46 -3.92
CA MET A 15 -27.02 19.95 -2.53
C MET A 15 -27.21 18.43 -2.31
N SER A 16 -27.42 17.57 -3.32
CA SER A 16 -27.59 16.13 -3.01
C SER A 16 -27.01 15.12 -4.01
N VAL A 17 -26.14 15.52 -4.93
CA VAL A 17 -25.36 14.54 -5.70
C VAL A 17 -24.03 14.38 -5.00
N GLY A 18 -23.93 13.31 -4.20
CA GLY A 18 -22.66 12.85 -3.66
C GLY A 18 -21.64 12.80 -4.78
N SER A 19 -20.43 13.26 -4.48
CA SER A 19 -19.29 13.20 -5.36
C SER A 19 -19.24 11.83 -6.01
N VAL A 20 -19.60 11.72 -7.28
CA VAL A 20 -19.15 10.59 -8.08
C VAL A 20 -17.68 10.91 -8.32
N ALA A 21 -16.85 10.56 -7.34
CA ALA A 21 -15.43 10.46 -7.54
C ALA A 21 -15.27 9.48 -8.70
N PHE A 22 -14.75 9.97 -9.83
CA PHE A 22 -14.30 9.10 -10.89
C PHE A 22 -13.15 8.29 -10.30
N ALA A 23 -13.48 7.11 -9.75
CA ALA A 23 -12.49 6.16 -9.31
C ALA A 23 -11.68 5.80 -10.55
N ASN A 24 -10.43 6.26 -10.58
CA ASN A 24 -9.47 5.80 -11.55
C ASN A 24 -9.42 4.27 -11.39
N GLU A 25 -9.44 3.49 -12.47
CA GLU A 25 -9.43 2.01 -12.41
C GLU A 25 -8.27 1.48 -11.54
N LYS A 26 -7.20 2.29 -11.47
CA LYS A 26 -6.02 2.03 -10.65
C LYS A 26 -6.32 2.01 -9.15
N ASP A 27 -7.34 2.69 -8.62
CA ASP A 27 -7.52 2.96 -7.18
C ASP A 27 -8.77 2.29 -6.55
N MET A 28 -8.97 1.00 -6.82
CA MET A 28 -10.03 0.22 -6.19
C MET A 28 -9.59 -0.28 -4.81
N ALA A 29 -10.30 0.16 -3.76
CA ALA A 29 -10.05 -0.32 -2.40
C ALA A 29 -10.19 -1.85 -2.31
N GLY A 30 -9.26 -2.50 -1.61
CA GLY A 30 -9.24 -3.94 -1.44
C GLY A 30 -8.55 -4.74 -2.55
N ALA A 31 -8.24 -4.16 -3.71
CA ALA A 31 -7.42 -4.82 -4.73
C ALA A 31 -5.91 -4.61 -4.49
N TRP A 32 -5.09 -5.57 -4.93
CA TRP A 32 -3.64 -5.38 -5.00
C TRP A 32 -3.28 -4.59 -6.25
N GLN A 33 -2.46 -3.56 -6.08
CA GLN A 33 -1.88 -2.76 -7.16
C GLN A 33 -0.42 -3.19 -7.32
N ILE A 34 -0.01 -3.53 -8.54
CA ILE A 34 1.40 -3.79 -8.85
C ILE A 34 2.17 -2.47 -8.72
N ALA A 35 3.28 -2.50 -7.99
CA ALA A 35 4.13 -1.34 -7.82
C ALA A 35 4.94 -1.03 -9.09
N GLU A 36 5.30 0.24 -9.26
CA GLU A 36 6.25 0.64 -10.31
C GLU A 36 7.61 -0.06 -10.08
N PRO A 37 8.30 -0.53 -11.14
CA PRO A 37 9.52 -1.31 -10.99
C PRO A 37 10.59 -0.59 -10.15
N CYS A 38 11.12 -1.29 -9.14
CA CYS A 38 12.22 -0.83 -8.27
C CYS A 38 11.94 0.41 -7.39
N ALA A 39 10.69 0.88 -7.28
CA ALA A 39 10.36 2.00 -6.40
C ALA A 39 9.93 1.51 -5.01
N ILE A 40 10.60 2.01 -3.96
CA ILE A 40 10.09 1.97 -2.58
C ILE A 40 9.74 3.42 -2.23
N SER A 41 8.47 3.71 -2.00
CA SER A 41 8.06 5.03 -1.52
C SER A 41 8.59 5.26 -0.09
N GLN A 42 8.73 6.53 0.30
CA GLN A 42 9.17 6.89 1.66
C GLN A 42 8.26 6.25 2.73
N ASP A 43 6.94 6.33 2.53
CA ASP A 43 5.96 5.72 3.45
C ASP A 43 6.15 4.20 3.60
N ALA A 44 6.40 3.51 2.49
CA ALA A 44 6.67 2.07 2.51
C ALA A 44 7.98 1.77 3.25
N GLN A 45 9.03 2.56 3.00
CA GLN A 45 10.30 2.39 3.67
C GLN A 45 10.22 2.65 5.18
N ASP A 46 9.44 3.63 5.60
CA ASP A 46 9.23 3.94 7.01
C ASP A 46 8.41 2.86 7.70
N ALA A 47 7.35 2.36 7.06
CA ALA A 47 6.60 1.21 7.54
C ALA A 47 7.49 -0.04 7.66
N PHE A 48 8.40 -0.25 6.70
CA PHE A 48 9.35 -1.36 6.75
C PHE A 48 10.29 -1.26 7.95
N LYS A 49 10.95 -0.11 8.13
CA LYS A 49 11.86 0.13 9.26
C LYS A 49 11.12 -0.04 10.59
N GLU A 50 9.94 0.55 10.71
CA GLU A 50 9.14 0.48 11.93
C GLU A 50 8.75 -0.94 12.30
N ALA A 51 8.33 -1.76 11.33
CA ALA A 51 7.90 -3.13 11.57
C ALA A 51 9.07 -4.12 11.79
N THR A 52 10.29 -3.76 11.38
CA THR A 52 11.47 -4.66 11.43
C THR A 52 12.49 -4.29 12.49
N LYS A 53 12.46 -3.07 13.05
CA LYS A 53 13.49 -2.55 13.99
C LYS A 53 13.69 -3.40 15.25
N ASP A 54 12.62 -4.03 15.75
CA ASP A 54 12.63 -4.77 17.02
C ASP A 54 12.70 -6.30 16.81
N LEU A 55 12.86 -6.76 15.57
CA LEU A 55 12.96 -8.19 15.27
C LEU A 55 14.33 -8.74 15.68
N THR A 56 14.31 -9.88 16.37
CA THR A 56 15.50 -10.62 16.76
C THR A 56 15.55 -11.98 16.07
N GLY A 57 16.74 -12.49 15.78
CA GLY A 57 16.95 -13.81 15.15
C GLY A 57 17.06 -13.78 13.62
N ALA A 58 16.64 -12.69 12.98
CA ALA A 58 16.89 -12.43 11.57
C ALA A 58 16.95 -10.92 11.29
N SER A 59 17.79 -10.51 10.33
CA SER A 59 17.79 -9.15 9.77
C SER A 59 17.09 -9.14 8.41
N TYR A 60 16.42 -8.02 8.11
CA TYR A 60 15.65 -7.85 6.88
C TYR A 60 16.11 -6.60 6.14
N GLU A 61 16.26 -6.72 4.82
CA GLU A 61 16.59 -5.61 3.92
C GLU A 61 15.54 -5.58 2.80
N ALA A 62 14.81 -4.47 2.68
CA ALA A 62 13.83 -4.28 1.62
C ALA A 62 14.53 -4.16 0.26
N LEU A 63 14.13 -4.98 -0.72
CA LEU A 63 14.66 -4.91 -2.08
C LEU A 63 13.73 -4.08 -2.98
N TYR A 64 12.42 -4.33 -2.92
CA TYR A 64 11.38 -3.50 -3.56
C TYR A 64 9.99 -3.82 -2.99
N VAL A 65 9.01 -2.94 -3.23
CA VAL A 65 7.59 -3.23 -3.01
C VAL A 65 7.05 -3.88 -4.28
N ALA A 66 6.48 -5.08 -4.19
CA ALA A 66 5.88 -5.75 -5.34
C ALA A 66 4.40 -5.35 -5.53
N ALA A 67 3.69 -5.08 -4.44
CA ALA A 67 2.31 -4.60 -4.51
C ALA A 67 1.87 -3.80 -3.28
N THR A 68 0.87 -2.94 -3.46
CA THR A 68 0.17 -2.21 -2.40
C THR A 68 -1.31 -2.54 -2.41
N GLN A 69 -1.96 -2.49 -1.25
CA GLN A 69 -3.40 -2.63 -1.12
C GLN A 69 -3.93 -1.65 -0.07
N VAL A 70 -4.86 -0.79 -0.49
CA VAL A 70 -5.55 0.16 0.40
C VAL A 70 -6.71 -0.53 1.11
N VAL A 71 -6.73 -0.42 2.44
CA VAL A 71 -7.77 -0.94 3.36
C VAL A 71 -8.06 0.14 4.42
N SER A 72 -8.29 -0.20 5.69
CA SER A 72 -8.28 0.74 6.83
C SER A 72 -6.87 1.22 7.21
N GLY A 73 -6.05 1.52 6.21
CA GLY A 73 -4.59 1.64 6.24
C GLY A 73 -4.01 1.10 4.92
N THR A 74 -2.75 0.70 4.93
CA THR A 74 -2.08 0.18 3.72
C THR A 74 -1.37 -1.13 4.03
N ASN A 75 -1.63 -2.15 3.21
CA ASN A 75 -0.76 -3.34 3.14
C ASN A 75 0.31 -3.11 2.08
N TYR A 76 1.57 -3.31 2.45
CA TYR A 76 2.71 -3.33 1.55
C TYR A 76 3.22 -4.77 1.43
N LEU A 77 3.29 -5.28 0.21
CA LEU A 77 3.95 -6.56 -0.08
C LEU A 77 5.38 -6.26 -0.53
N PHE A 78 6.32 -6.56 0.36
CA PHE A 78 7.75 -6.43 0.10
C PHE A 78 8.34 -7.73 -0.44
N ILE A 79 9.28 -7.57 -1.36
CA ILE A 79 10.33 -8.56 -1.58
C ILE A 79 11.54 -8.08 -0.79
N ALA A 80 11.98 -8.92 0.15
CA ALA A 80 13.04 -8.57 1.08
C ALA A 80 14.10 -9.68 1.15
N LYS A 81 15.34 -9.31 1.43
CA LYS A 81 16.41 -10.23 1.80
C LYS A 81 16.33 -10.47 3.30
N GLN A 82 16.20 -11.73 3.71
CA GLN A 82 16.28 -12.17 5.09
C GLN A 82 17.63 -12.83 5.33
N THR A 83 18.32 -12.44 6.40
CA THR A 83 19.55 -13.10 6.85
C THR A 83 19.38 -13.56 8.30
N LEU A 84 19.50 -14.87 8.53
CA LEU A 84 19.41 -15.44 9.87
C LEU A 84 20.63 -15.08 10.72
N VAL A 85 20.40 -14.75 11.98
CA VAL A 85 21.46 -14.44 12.96
C VAL A 85 21.87 -15.72 13.67
N THR A 86 22.73 -16.52 13.02
CA THR A 86 23.26 -17.78 13.54
C THR A 86 24.78 -17.87 13.31
N ALA A 87 25.45 -18.89 13.88
CA ALA A 87 26.88 -19.10 13.68
C ALA A 87 27.28 -19.31 12.21
N GLN A 88 26.35 -19.82 11.39
CA GLN A 88 26.47 -19.94 9.94
C GLN A 88 25.27 -19.24 9.30
N PRO A 89 25.34 -17.92 9.05
CA PRO A 89 24.22 -17.15 8.55
C PRO A 89 23.70 -17.70 7.22
N LYS A 90 22.38 -17.89 7.13
CA LYS A 90 21.69 -18.25 5.90
C LYS A 90 20.91 -17.04 5.40
N THR A 91 21.14 -16.68 4.15
CA THR A 91 20.42 -15.60 3.47
C THR A 91 19.42 -16.19 2.49
N THR A 92 18.18 -15.70 2.49
CA THR A 92 17.16 -16.05 1.50
C THR A 92 16.34 -14.84 1.11
N VAL A 93 15.67 -14.93 -0.05
CA VAL A 93 14.69 -13.91 -0.47
C VAL A 93 13.32 -14.34 0.03
N VAL A 94 12.62 -13.42 0.68
CA VAL A 94 11.28 -13.64 1.23
C VAL A 94 10.29 -12.63 0.66
N LYS A 95 9.04 -13.08 0.54
CA LYS A 95 7.89 -12.18 0.57
C LYS A 95 7.64 -11.79 2.03
N LEU A 96 7.29 -10.53 2.28
CA LEU A 96 6.93 -10.00 3.59
C LEU A 96 5.77 -9.02 3.44
N ILE A 97 4.68 -9.21 4.20
CA ILE A 97 3.54 -8.28 4.17
C ILE A 97 3.54 -7.44 5.45
N ILE A 98 3.60 -6.13 5.27
CA ILE A 98 3.57 -5.15 6.36
C ILE A 98 2.28 -4.35 6.26
N TYR A 99 1.58 -4.23 7.37
CA TYR A 99 0.39 -3.42 7.50
C TYR A 99 0.70 -2.13 8.27
N LYS A 100 0.35 -0.98 7.69
CA LYS A 100 0.40 0.32 8.35
C LYS A 100 -1.02 0.86 8.52
N ALA A 101 -1.53 0.85 9.75
CA ALA A 101 -2.78 1.52 10.08
C ALA A 101 -2.59 3.03 10.19
N ILE A 102 -3.65 3.78 9.91
CA ILE A 102 -3.64 5.25 10.00
C ILE A 102 -3.38 5.66 11.47
N GLY A 103 -2.34 6.45 11.70
CA GLY A 103 -1.97 6.98 13.02
C GLY A 103 -1.43 5.95 14.03
N LYS A 104 -1.11 4.72 13.59
CA LYS A 104 -0.55 3.65 14.43
C LYS A 104 0.75 3.12 13.84
N ASN A 105 1.45 2.27 14.60
CA ASN A 105 2.70 1.67 14.14
C ASN A 105 2.47 0.64 13.03
N ALA A 106 3.50 0.42 12.19
CA ALA A 106 3.52 -0.65 11.21
C ALA A 106 3.75 -2.01 11.88
N GLU A 107 3.07 -3.04 11.37
CA GLU A 107 3.11 -4.39 11.91
C GLU A 107 3.31 -5.41 10.79
N ILE A 108 4.09 -6.46 11.06
CA ILE A 108 4.21 -7.60 10.15
C ILE A 108 2.94 -8.44 10.27
N LYS A 109 2.31 -8.76 9.15
CA LYS A 109 1.19 -9.71 9.15
C LYS A 109 1.69 -11.11 9.46
N ASN A 110 0.96 -11.83 10.32
CA ASN A 110 1.24 -13.22 10.64
C ASN A 110 1.40 -14.07 9.37
N ASP A 111 2.35 -15.01 9.43
CA ASP A 111 2.66 -15.96 8.36
C ASP A 111 2.99 -15.34 7.00
N SER A 112 3.31 -14.04 6.97
CA SER A 112 3.59 -13.33 5.72
C SER A 112 5.04 -13.43 5.26
N ILE A 113 5.95 -13.80 6.15
CA ILE A 113 7.37 -14.05 5.86
C ILE A 113 7.49 -15.43 5.23
N VAL A 114 7.58 -15.47 3.91
CA VAL A 114 7.60 -16.71 3.14
C VAL A 114 8.80 -16.70 2.19
N PRO A 115 9.73 -17.69 2.27
CA PRO A 115 10.80 -17.86 1.29
C PRO A 115 10.25 -18.01 -0.13
N LEU A 116 10.92 -17.39 -1.10
CA LEU A 116 10.55 -17.48 -2.52
C LEU A 116 11.35 -18.56 -3.28
N LEU A 117 12.29 -19.24 -2.60
CA LEU A 117 13.14 -20.30 -3.10
C LEU A 117 13.38 -21.37 -2.03
#